data_AF-A0A821NWS9-F1
#
_entry.id   AF-A0A821NWS9-F1
#
_cell.length_a   1.000
_cell.length_b   1.000
_cell.length_c   1.000
_cell.angle_alpha   90.00
_cell.angle_beta   90.00
_cell.angle_gamma   90.00
#
_symmetry.space_group_name_H-M   'P 1'
#
loop_
_entity.id
_entity.type
_entity.pdbx_description
1 polymer ?
#
loop_
_entity_poly.entity_id
_entity_poly.type
_entity_poly.pdbx_seq_one_letter_code
_entity_poly.pdbx_strand_id
1 'polypeptide(L)'
;LVLYFANKAYRGTNHIEVCDVYSNLGDVCMKLVAEYDHGKSKNRKQNDKQSKLDEAKKYYTEAQRIVQATFGTEHTKSKQFLSLLFIVDNYNSL
;
A
#
# COMPACT_ATOMS: atom_id res chain seq x y z
N LEU A 1 -29.53 2.13 -5.27
CA LEU A 1 -29.36 3.15 -4.20
C LEU A 1 -27.90 3.33 -3.76
N VAL A 2 -27.09 2.27 -3.64
CA VAL A 2 -25.67 2.36 -3.20
C VAL A 2 -24.76 3.09 -4.19
N LEU A 3 -25.01 2.98 -5.50
CA LEU A 3 -24.20 3.66 -6.53
C LEU A 3 -24.46 5.18 -6.64
N TYR A 4 -25.55 5.69 -6.06
CA TYR A 4 -25.94 7.10 -6.23
C TYR A 4 -25.25 8.03 -5.20
N PHE A 5 -24.80 7.50 -4.06
CA PHE A 5 -24.06 8.28 -3.05
C PHE A 5 -22.55 8.33 -3.29
N ALA A 6 -21.97 7.36 -4.00
CA ALA A 6 -20.55 7.36 -4.35
C ALA A 6 -20.19 8.39 -5.45
N ASN A 7 -21.19 8.88 -6.20
CA ASN A 7 -20.97 9.65 -7.42
C ASN A 7 -20.75 11.16 -7.20
N LYS A 8 -20.80 11.67 -5.96
CA LYS A 8 -20.79 13.13 -5.72
C LYS A 8 -19.56 13.71 -5.01
N ALA A 9 -18.62 12.89 -4.52
CA ALA A 9 -17.63 13.41 -3.55
C ALA A 9 -16.16 13.51 -4.01
N TYR A 10 -15.68 12.77 -5.02
CA TYR A 10 -14.23 12.74 -5.27
C TYR A 10 -13.84 12.73 -6.76
N ARG A 11 -14.05 13.86 -7.45
CA ARG A 11 -13.26 14.14 -8.68
C ARG A 11 -11.88 14.64 -8.24
N GLY A 12 -10.87 13.77 -8.27
CA GLY A 12 -9.48 14.10 -7.89
C GLY A 12 -8.69 12.90 -7.38
N THR A 13 -7.56 13.15 -6.71
CA THR A 13 -6.63 12.14 -6.15
C THR A 13 -7.22 11.21 -5.07
N ASN A 14 -8.51 11.38 -4.73
CA ASN A 14 -9.23 10.58 -3.72
C ASN A 14 -10.24 9.61 -4.34
N HIS A 15 -10.15 9.34 -5.65
CA HIS A 15 -11.00 8.37 -6.32
C HIS A 15 -10.59 6.93 -5.96
N ILE A 16 -11.54 6.00 -5.90
CA ILE A 16 -11.25 4.62 -5.51
C ILE A 16 -10.28 3.92 -6.47
N GLU A 17 -10.29 4.27 -7.76
CA GLU A 17 -9.32 3.73 -8.72
C GLU A 17 -7.89 4.17 -8.40
N VAL A 18 -7.70 5.35 -7.80
CA VAL A 18 -6.38 5.82 -7.34
C VAL A 18 -5.88 4.96 -6.16
N CYS A 19 -6.78 4.43 -5.34
CA CYS A 19 -6.42 3.44 -4.31
C CYS A 19 -5.83 2.18 -4.93
N ASP A 20 -6.42 1.66 -6.01
CA ASP A 20 -5.92 0.45 -6.66
C ASP A 20 -4.54 0.70 -7.29
N VAL A 21 -4.30 1.90 -7.84
CA VAL A 21 -2.97 2.32 -8.32
C VAL A 21 -1.94 2.34 -7.19
N TYR A 22 -2.27 2.96 -6.04
CA TYR A 22 -1.37 2.97 -4.89
C TYR A 22 -1.11 1.55 -4.36
N SER A 23 -2.14 0.70 -4.28
CA SER A 23 -1.96 -0.70 -3.89
C SER A 23 -0.97 -1.42 -4.79
N ASN A 24 -1.11 -1.27 -6.12
CA ASN A 24 -0.21 -1.90 -7.09
C ASN A 24 1.23 -1.39 -6.96
N LEU A 25 1.42 -0.09 -6.72
CA LEU A 25 2.75 0.48 -6.48
C LEU A 25 3.39 -0.07 -5.20
N GLY A 26 2.60 -0.23 -4.13
CA GLY A 26 3.03 -0.90 -2.91
C GLY A 26 3.48 -2.35 -3.16
N ASP A 27 2.68 -3.12 -3.90
CA ASP A 27 2.98 -4.51 -4.24
C ASP A 27 4.25 -4.65 -5.07
N VAL A 28 4.48 -3.73 -6.02
CA VAL A 28 5.72 -3.68 -6.81
C VAL A 28 6.92 -3.41 -5.91
N CYS A 29 6.82 -2.49 -4.96
CA CYS A 29 7.88 -2.24 -3.98
C CYS A 29 8.19 -3.50 -3.15
N MET A 30 7.15 -4.21 -2.69
CA MET A 30 7.33 -5.45 -1.92
C MET A 30 7.97 -6.58 -2.73
N LYS A 31 7.67 -6.69 -4.03
CA LYS A 31 8.35 -7.64 -4.93
C LYS A 31 9.83 -7.32 -5.07
N LEU A 32 10.19 -6.04 -5.26
CA LEU A 32 11.59 -5.62 -5.33
C LEU A 32 12.34 -5.92 -4.01
N VAL A 33 11.68 -5.72 -2.86
CA VAL A 33 12.22 -6.09 -1.55
C VAL A 33 12.55 -7.59 -1.49
N ALA A 34 11.65 -8.46 -1.93
CA ALA A 34 11.90 -9.90 -1.98
C ALA A 34 13.05 -10.25 -2.94
N GLU A 35 13.15 -9.60 -4.10
CA GLU A 35 14.26 -9.78 -5.04
C GLU A 35 15.62 -9.35 -4.45
N TYR A 36 15.64 -8.31 -3.61
CA TYR A 36 16.85 -7.91 -2.91
C TYR A 36 17.35 -9.01 -1.96
N ASP A 37 16.45 -9.66 -1.21
CA ASP A 37 16.77 -10.76 -0.30
C ASP A 37 17.34 -11.99 -1.03
N HIS A 38 16.90 -12.25 -2.26
CA HIS A 38 17.33 -13.43 -3.02
C HIS A 38 18.69 -13.30 -3.73
N GLY A 39 19.28 -12.10 -3.88
CA GLY A 39 20.52 -11.96 -4.66
C GLY A 39 21.81 -11.75 -3.84
N LYS A 40 22.92 -12.33 -4.32
CA LYS A 40 24.20 -12.59 -3.62
C LYS A 40 25.04 -11.40 -3.06
N SER A 41 24.64 -10.14 -3.15
CA SER A 41 25.50 -8.98 -2.79
C SER A 41 24.86 -8.09 -1.71
N LYS A 42 25.48 -7.96 -0.54
CA LYS A 42 24.81 -7.60 0.73
C LYS A 42 24.71 -6.10 1.07
N ASN A 43 25.72 -5.27 0.78
CA ASN A 43 25.80 -3.93 1.39
C ASN A 43 24.99 -2.83 0.67
N ARG A 44 25.02 -2.77 -0.66
CA ARG A 44 24.23 -1.76 -1.42
C ARG A 44 22.73 -2.06 -1.37
N LYS A 45 22.38 -3.35 -1.29
CA LYS A 45 21.00 -3.82 -1.27
C LYS A 45 20.23 -3.52 0.02
N GLN A 46 20.90 -3.43 1.17
CA GLN A 46 20.19 -3.17 2.42
C GLN A 46 19.54 -1.77 2.42
N ASN A 47 20.26 -0.77 1.89
CA ASN A 47 19.72 0.59 1.77
C ASN A 47 18.60 0.65 0.73
N ASP A 48 18.80 0.01 -0.44
CA ASP A 48 17.79 -0.04 -1.50
C ASP A 48 16.52 -0.80 -1.03
N LYS A 49 16.69 -1.87 -0.25
CA LYS A 49 15.61 -2.63 0.40
C LYS A 49 14.81 -1.77 1.36
N GLN A 50 15.48 -1.05 2.26
CA GLN A 50 14.79 -0.19 3.22
C GLN A 50 14.05 0.94 2.51
N SER A 51 14.68 1.56 1.50
CA SER A 51 14.01 2.57 0.66
C SER A 51 12.74 2.04 0.02
N LYS A 52 12.73 0.78 -0.45
CA LYS A 52 11.52 0.17 -1.03
C LYS A 52 10.47 -0.21 0.00
N LEU A 53 10.85 -0.61 1.22
CA LEU A 53 9.89 -0.77 2.31
C LEU A 53 9.22 0.57 2.67
N ASP A 54 9.99 1.65 2.71
CA ASP A 54 9.47 2.99 3.00
C ASP A 54 8.52 3.48 1.89
N GLU A 55 8.86 3.23 0.62
CA GLU A 55 7.96 3.50 -0.52
C GLU A 55 6.68 2.65 -0.44
N ALA A 56 6.78 1.36 -0.15
CA ALA A 56 5.63 0.48 0.01
C ALA A 56 4.69 0.99 1.12
N LYS A 57 5.25 1.36 2.27
CA LYS A 57 4.51 1.92 3.40
C LYS A 57 3.76 3.19 3.00
N LYS A 58 4.42 4.10 2.31
CA LYS A 58 3.81 5.33 1.80
C LYS A 58 2.62 5.02 0.90
N TYR A 59 2.78 4.11 -0.06
CA TYR A 59 1.71 3.78 -1.00
C TYR A 59 0.52 3.10 -0.33
N TYR A 60 0.75 2.11 0.55
CA TYR A 60 -0.35 1.48 1.28
C TYR A 60 -1.04 2.44 2.26
N THR A 61 -0.32 3.43 2.80
CA THR A 61 -0.92 4.48 3.65
C THR A 61 -1.89 5.36 2.84
N GLU A 62 -1.51 5.77 1.61
CA GLU A 62 -2.41 6.53 0.74
C GLU A 62 -3.61 5.70 0.27
N ALA A 63 -3.40 4.43 -0.08
CA ALA A 63 -4.48 3.51 -0.41
C ALA A 63 -5.47 3.37 0.76
N GLN A 64 -4.95 3.20 1.97
CA GLN A 64 -5.76 3.11 3.18
C GLN A 64 -6.57 4.38 3.44
N ARG A 65 -5.94 5.56 3.28
CA ARG A 65 -6.63 6.85 3.45
C ARG A 65 -7.82 7.00 2.51
N ILE A 66 -7.66 6.63 1.24
CA ILE A 66 -8.73 6.70 0.23
C ILE A 66 -9.86 5.72 0.56
N VAL A 67 -9.51 4.48 0.90
CA VAL A 67 -10.50 3.44 1.19
C VAL A 67 -11.27 3.72 2.48
N GLN A 68 -10.61 4.22 3.53
CA GLN A 68 -11.28 4.66 4.75
C GLN A 68 -12.22 5.83 4.49
N ALA A 69 -11.82 6.81 3.68
CA ALA A 69 -12.68 7.94 3.31
C ALA A 69 -13.87 7.55 2.43
N THR A 70 -13.75 6.47 1.65
CA THR A 70 -14.79 6.02 0.70
C THR A 70 -15.78 5.04 1.34
N PHE A 71 -15.27 4.08 2.14
CA PHE A 71 -16.06 2.96 2.67
C PHE A 71 -16.11 2.89 4.19
N GLY A 72 -15.32 3.69 4.90
CA GLY A 72 -15.18 3.64 6.36
C GLY A 72 -14.12 2.65 6.83
N THR A 73 -13.78 2.72 8.11
CA THR A 73 -12.70 1.94 8.74
C THR A 73 -13.01 0.46 8.89
N GLU A 74 -14.28 0.09 9.01
CA GLU A 74 -14.71 -1.31 9.21
C GLU A 74 -14.77 -2.15 7.95
N HIS A 75 -14.67 -1.51 6.79
CA HIS A 75 -14.74 -2.18 5.49
C HIS A 75 -13.57 -3.16 5.30
N THR A 76 -13.84 -4.29 4.65
CA THR A 76 -12.83 -5.36 4.48
C THR A 76 -11.58 -4.88 3.75
N LYS A 77 -11.72 -3.99 2.74
CA LYS A 77 -10.55 -3.37 2.07
C LYS A 77 -9.71 -2.52 3.05
N SER A 78 -10.34 -1.82 3.99
CA SER A 78 -9.63 -1.04 5.01
C SER A 78 -8.81 -1.94 5.93
N LYS A 79 -9.38 -3.11 6.30
CA LYS A 79 -8.68 -4.13 7.09
C LYS A 79 -7.52 -4.76 6.32
N GLN A 80 -7.70 -5.00 5.02
CA GLN A 80 -6.65 -5.53 4.14
C GLN A 80 -5.40 -4.63 4.12
N PHE A 81 -5.57 -3.31 3.98
CA PHE A 81 -4.41 -2.41 4.00
C PHE A 81 -3.76 -2.29 5.37
N LEU A 82 -4.50 -2.44 6.48
CA LEU A 82 -3.88 -2.55 7.80
C LEU A 82 -2.98 -3.79 7.90
N SER A 83 -3.43 -4.92 7.34
CA SER A 83 -2.60 -6.14 7.27
C SER A 83 -1.36 -5.94 6.40
N LEU A 84 -1.48 -5.28 5.25
CA LEU A 84 -0.34 -4.97 4.38
C LEU A 84 0.67 -4.03 5.07
N LEU A 85 0.19 -2.99 5.73
CA LEU A 85 1.03 -2.08 6.52
C LEU A 85 1.75 -2.81 7.66
N PHE A 86 1.05 -3.71 8.36
CA PHE A 86 1.65 -4.55 9.40
C PHE A 86 2.79 -5.41 8.84
N ILE A 87 2.59 -6.03 7.67
CA ILE A 87 3.63 -6.82 7.00
C ILE A 87 4.85 -5.95 6.66
N VAL A 88 4.64 -4.75 6.10
CA VAL A 88 5.74 -3.83 5.77
C VAL A 88 6.52 -3.43 7.03
N ASP A 89 5.82 -3.04 8.10
CA ASP A 89 6.43 -2.58 9.35
C ASP A 89 7.23 -3.68 10.07
N ASN A 90 6.86 -4.94 9.86
CA ASN A 90 7.50 -6.08 10.50
C ASN A 90 8.37 -6.90 9.54
N TYR A 91 8.53 -6.49 8.28
CA TYR A 91 9.14 -7.32 7.23
C TYR A 91 10.53 -7.83 7.61
N ASN A 92 11.37 -7.00 8.22
CA ASN A 92 12.73 -7.40 8.63
C ASN A 92 12.77 -8.25 9.93
N SER A 93 11.63 -8.40 10.60
CA SER A 93 11.47 -9.15 11.85
C SER A 93 10.66 -10.44 11.66
N LEU A 94 10.07 -10.66 10.48
CA LEU A 94 9.36 -11.86 10.06
C LEU A 94 10.36 -12.94 9.57
#